data_AF-A0A956JET5-F1
#
_entry.id   AF-A0A956JET5-F1
#
_cell.length_a   1.000
_cell.length_b   1.000
_cell.length_c   1.000
_cell.angle_alpha   90.00
_cell.angle_beta   90.00
_cell.angle_gamma   90.00
#
_symmetry.space_group_name_H-M   'P 1'
#
loop_
_entity.id
_entity.type
_entity.pdbx_description
1 polymer ?
#
loop_
_entity_poly.entity_id
_entity_poly.type
_entity_poly.pdbx_seq_one_letter_code
_entity_poly.pdbx_strand_id
1 'polypeptide(L)'
;STGMGSSSGMGSSSGMGSSSGMGGSTGPACHDVAGTYDACVNMADVVDTTPCAAPGASTCLTTGMAPYTGSVCSRNDCIDECDCPDSPPGGNATVACSDVTGDPTSLFCNLDCSMGETCPTGMTCFSGFVCLWPTAAGIGTPYGDCFNNPTGICGLDGLCLNDGAMPTIGVCATACPGGVGDCPAAPPGGASPTTCADLTADGAAECYLDCSGGAACPPGMTCFSNTLCAWS
;
A
#
# COMPACT_ATOMS: atom_id res chain seq x y z
N SER A 1 -54.89 -6.37 -28.10
CA SER A 1 -55.63 -6.56 -26.84
C SER A 1 -54.85 -5.84 -25.75
N THR A 2 -55.48 -4.79 -25.25
CA THR A 2 -54.99 -3.83 -24.26
C THR A 2 -54.86 -4.49 -22.89
N GLY A 3 -53.79 -4.21 -22.16
CA GLY A 3 -53.59 -4.63 -20.77
C GLY A 3 -52.80 -3.57 -20.01
N MET A 4 -53.50 -2.51 -19.59
CA MET A 4 -53.01 -1.50 -18.65
C MET A 4 -53.06 -2.07 -17.23
N GLY A 5 -52.01 -1.86 -16.44
CA GLY A 5 -51.95 -2.14 -15.01
C GLY A 5 -51.25 -1.02 -14.28
N SER A 6 -52.03 -0.21 -13.58
CA SER A 6 -51.63 1.00 -12.86
C SER A 6 -51.17 0.70 -11.42
N SER A 7 -50.49 1.71 -10.86
CA SER A 7 -50.60 2.24 -9.47
C SER A 7 -49.52 1.90 -8.42
N SER A 8 -48.74 2.94 -8.11
CA SER A 8 -48.53 3.60 -6.79
C SER A 8 -47.82 2.89 -5.62
N GLY A 9 -46.84 3.60 -5.05
CA GLY A 9 -46.35 3.38 -3.68
C GLY A 9 -45.22 4.33 -3.29
N MET A 10 -45.56 5.48 -2.70
CA MET A 10 -44.64 6.39 -2.02
C MET A 10 -44.14 5.76 -0.70
N GLY A 11 -42.86 5.96 -0.37
CA GLY A 11 -42.28 5.54 0.90
C GLY A 11 -41.01 6.32 1.22
N SER A 12 -41.18 7.57 1.66
CA SER A 12 -40.11 8.38 2.26
C SER A 12 -39.68 7.77 3.59
N SER A 13 -38.40 7.43 3.74
CA SER A 13 -37.79 7.06 5.02
C SER A 13 -36.70 8.07 5.35
N SER A 14 -36.99 8.91 6.35
CA SER A 14 -36.04 9.83 6.96
C SER A 14 -35.09 9.02 7.85
N GLY A 15 -33.91 8.68 7.32
CA GLY A 15 -32.85 8.02 8.07
C GLY A 15 -32.27 8.97 9.11
N MET A 16 -32.42 8.59 10.38
CA MET A 16 -31.86 9.29 11.54
C MET A 16 -30.33 9.27 11.46
N GLY A 17 -29.73 10.45 11.42
CA GLY A 17 -28.29 10.64 11.55
C GLY A 17 -27.82 10.11 12.90
N SER A 18 -27.12 8.98 12.87
CA SER A 18 -26.40 8.46 14.03
C SER A 18 -25.07 9.22 14.13
N SER A 19 -25.07 10.26 14.96
CA SER A 19 -23.84 10.86 15.47
C SER A 19 -23.18 9.84 16.40
N SER A 20 -22.30 9.01 15.84
CA SER A 20 -21.40 8.14 16.59
C SER A 20 -20.55 9.03 17.49
N GLY A 21 -20.88 9.03 18.77
CA GLY A 21 -20.08 9.67 19.80
C GLY A 21 -18.71 8.99 19.82
N MET A 22 -17.69 9.73 19.41
CA MET A 22 -16.31 9.39 19.70
C MET A 22 -16.20 9.29 21.22
N GLY A 23 -15.97 8.07 21.71
CA GLY A 23 -15.68 7.82 23.11
C GLY A 23 -14.43 8.61 23.47
N GLY A 24 -14.63 9.72 24.17
CA GLY A 24 -13.56 10.56 24.67
C GLY A 24 -12.70 9.74 25.63
N SER A 25 -11.52 9.35 25.18
CA SER A 25 -10.45 8.90 26.04
C SER A 25 -10.22 10.00 27.09
N THR A 26 -10.23 9.63 28.37
CA THR A 26 -9.98 10.54 29.50
C THR A 26 -8.48 10.79 29.71
N GLY A 27 -7.66 10.51 28.70
CA GLY A 27 -6.27 10.93 28.66
C GLY A 27 -6.15 12.45 28.66
N PRO A 28 -5.00 13.00 29.11
CA PRO A 28 -4.69 14.40 28.89
C PRO A 28 -4.88 14.73 27.41
N ALA A 29 -5.54 15.85 27.09
CA ALA A 29 -5.58 16.33 25.72
C ALA A 29 -4.14 16.58 25.27
N CYS A 30 -3.69 15.90 24.22
CA CYS A 30 -2.41 16.19 23.59
C CYS A 30 -2.38 17.66 23.15
N HIS A 31 -1.17 18.24 23.11
CA HIS A 31 -1.02 19.60 22.63
C HIS A 31 -1.01 19.58 21.10
N ASP A 32 -1.57 20.61 20.46
CA ASP A 32 -1.49 20.74 19.00
C ASP A 32 -0.01 20.94 18.60
N VAL A 33 0.57 19.89 18.05
CA VAL A 33 1.94 19.88 17.55
C VAL A 33 1.94 20.23 16.07
N ALA A 34 2.78 21.19 15.68
CA ALA A 34 3.03 21.47 14.29
C ALA A 34 3.92 20.38 13.66
N GLY A 35 3.61 20.02 12.41
CA GLY A 35 4.31 18.97 11.65
C GLY A 35 3.40 18.37 10.59
N THR A 36 3.95 17.49 9.74
CA THR A 36 3.20 16.75 8.72
C THR A 36 3.79 15.37 8.52
N TYR A 37 2.99 14.44 7.98
CA TYR A 37 3.42 13.12 7.49
C TYR A 37 3.45 13.11 5.95
N ASP A 38 3.95 14.18 5.33
CA ASP A 38 3.96 14.30 3.87
C ASP A 38 5.04 13.41 3.23
N ALA A 39 4.90 13.14 1.93
CA ALA A 39 5.96 12.49 1.15
C ALA A 39 7.18 13.40 1.07
N CYS A 40 8.37 12.83 1.21
CA CYS A 40 9.64 13.57 1.18
C CYS A 40 10.66 12.99 0.19
N VAL A 41 10.21 12.07 -0.67
CA VAL A 41 10.91 11.62 -1.87
C VAL A 41 9.99 11.89 -3.06
N ASN A 42 10.52 12.59 -4.07
CA ASN A 42 9.75 12.90 -5.27
C ASN A 42 9.73 11.73 -6.27
N MET A 43 8.99 11.87 -7.38
CA MET A 43 8.89 10.81 -8.40
C MET A 43 10.20 10.53 -9.15
N ALA A 44 11.21 11.39 -9.02
CA ALA A 44 12.56 11.16 -9.55
C ALA A 44 13.47 10.48 -8.51
N ASP A 45 12.90 10.00 -7.41
CA ASP A 45 13.60 9.31 -6.32
C ASP A 45 14.67 10.18 -5.63
N VAL A 46 14.42 11.48 -5.61
CA VAL A 46 15.26 12.48 -4.93
C VAL A 46 14.57 12.89 -3.63
N VAL A 47 15.32 12.85 -2.53
CA VAL A 47 14.89 13.35 -1.23
C VAL A 47 14.65 14.86 -1.33
N ASP A 48 13.43 15.29 -1.08
CA ASP A 48 13.01 16.68 -0.94
C ASP A 48 12.45 16.89 0.47
N THR A 49 13.22 17.56 1.33
CA THR A 49 12.81 17.85 2.70
C THR A 49 11.97 19.12 2.82
N THR A 50 11.65 19.79 1.71
CA THR A 50 10.81 21.00 1.73
C THR A 50 9.44 20.76 2.36
N PRO A 51 8.74 19.63 2.08
CA PRO A 51 7.49 19.30 2.77
C PRO A 51 7.68 19.09 4.28
N CYS A 52 8.86 18.61 4.69
CA CYS A 52 9.19 18.42 6.10
C CYS A 52 9.60 19.71 6.80
N ALA A 53 9.67 20.85 6.11
CA ALA A 53 10.09 22.13 6.70
C ALA A 53 8.97 22.84 7.49
N ALA A 54 7.83 22.18 7.71
CA ALA A 54 6.84 22.66 8.67
C ALA A 54 7.50 22.80 10.06
N PRO A 55 7.18 23.83 10.85
CA PRO A 55 7.75 23.96 12.19
C PRO A 55 7.49 22.68 12.98
N GLY A 56 8.53 21.97 13.40
CA GLY A 56 8.42 20.73 14.17
C GLY A 56 8.56 19.42 13.37
N ALA A 57 8.45 19.41 12.03
CA ALA A 57 8.92 18.28 11.23
C ALA A 57 10.41 18.50 10.87
N SER A 58 11.23 17.47 10.89
CA SER A 58 12.69 17.67 10.87
C SER A 58 13.47 16.63 10.07
N THR A 59 12.87 15.48 9.74
CA THR A 59 13.59 14.43 9.00
C THR A 59 12.69 13.74 7.98
N CYS A 60 13.25 13.50 6.80
CA CYS A 60 12.68 12.58 5.84
C CYS A 60 13.12 11.15 6.18
N LEU A 61 12.18 10.32 6.63
CA LEU A 61 12.41 8.90 6.79
C LEU A 61 12.25 8.22 5.44
N THR A 62 13.20 7.36 5.07
CA THR A 62 13.16 6.59 3.84
C THR A 62 13.39 5.11 4.10
N THR A 63 12.94 4.29 3.18
CA THR A 63 13.19 2.84 3.16
C THR A 63 14.59 2.56 2.61
N GLY A 64 15.54 2.32 3.49
CA GLY A 64 16.87 1.83 3.15
C GLY A 64 17.67 2.80 2.24
N MET A 65 18.36 2.23 1.26
CA MET A 65 19.19 2.96 0.29
C MET A 65 18.46 3.09 -1.05
N ALA A 66 18.79 4.13 -1.80
CA ALA A 66 18.22 4.36 -3.13
C ALA A 66 18.37 3.12 -4.06
N PRO A 67 17.34 2.75 -4.83
CA PRO A 67 16.08 3.48 -4.93
C PRO A 67 15.17 3.30 -3.71
N TYR A 68 14.64 4.40 -3.18
CA TYR A 68 13.79 4.33 -1.98
C TYR A 68 12.44 3.78 -2.40
N THR A 69 11.84 2.87 -1.65
CA THR A 69 10.50 2.33 -1.93
C THR A 69 9.39 3.10 -1.19
N GLY A 70 9.74 3.96 -0.26
CA GLY A 70 8.79 4.64 0.60
C GLY A 70 9.45 5.76 1.37
N SER A 71 8.70 6.82 1.64
CA SER A 71 9.18 7.95 2.43
C SER A 71 8.07 8.60 3.25
N VAL A 72 8.45 9.26 4.35
CA VAL A 72 7.52 10.08 5.14
C VAL A 72 8.30 11.16 5.89
N CYS A 73 7.75 12.37 5.95
CA CYS A 73 8.20 13.38 6.90
C CYS A 73 7.88 12.94 8.32
N SER A 74 8.84 13.06 9.21
CA SER A 74 8.67 12.74 10.62
C SER A 74 9.31 13.81 11.50
N ARG A 75 8.70 13.99 12.66
CA ARG A 75 9.29 14.73 13.78
C ARG A 75 10.17 13.76 14.57
N ASN A 76 11.42 14.14 14.77
CA ASN A 76 12.32 13.44 15.68
C ASN A 76 12.14 13.94 17.13
N ASP A 77 12.68 13.18 18.07
CA ASP A 77 12.80 13.53 19.49
C ASP A 77 11.45 13.72 20.20
N CYS A 78 10.42 12.99 19.79
CA CYS A 78 9.19 12.88 20.57
C CYS A 78 9.45 12.10 21.86
N ILE A 79 8.69 12.38 22.92
CA ILE A 79 8.73 11.63 24.19
C ILE A 79 7.57 10.64 24.24
N ASP A 80 6.40 11.07 23.75
CA ASP A 80 5.17 10.28 23.66
C ASP A 80 4.33 10.69 22.44
N GLU A 81 3.16 10.09 22.27
CA GLU A 81 2.28 10.37 21.13
C GLU A 81 1.75 11.82 21.13
N CYS A 82 1.75 12.50 22.29
CA CYS A 82 1.30 13.89 22.38
C CYS A 82 2.33 14.89 21.84
N ASP A 83 3.58 14.48 21.61
CA ASP A 83 4.59 15.28 20.92
C ASP A 83 4.53 15.16 19.39
N CYS A 84 3.52 14.44 18.87
CA CYS A 84 3.40 14.16 17.44
C CYS A 84 2.23 14.91 16.79
N PRO A 85 2.37 15.29 15.50
CA PRO A 85 1.26 15.90 14.78
C PRO A 85 0.11 14.90 14.60
N ASP A 86 -1.10 15.43 14.46
CA ASP A 86 -2.30 14.63 14.19
C ASP A 86 -2.15 13.80 12.91
N SER A 87 -2.74 12.60 12.92
CA SER A 87 -2.82 11.77 11.71
C SER A 87 -3.58 12.50 10.59
N PRO A 88 -3.10 12.44 9.33
CA PRO A 88 -3.89 12.86 8.19
C PRO A 88 -5.21 12.07 8.10
N PRO A 89 -6.26 12.64 7.49
CA PRO A 89 -7.52 11.94 7.30
C PRO A 89 -7.38 10.77 6.31
N GLY A 90 -8.32 9.82 6.37
CA GLY A 90 -8.43 8.72 5.40
C GLY A 90 -7.84 7.38 5.85
N GLY A 91 -7.48 7.24 7.13
CA GLY A 91 -7.04 5.99 7.74
C GLY A 91 -7.42 5.93 9.22
N ASN A 92 -7.06 4.83 9.89
CA ASN A 92 -7.20 4.65 11.33
C ASN A 92 -5.89 4.21 12.01
N ALA A 93 -4.75 4.27 11.30
CA ALA A 93 -3.42 4.11 11.88
C ALA A 93 -3.23 5.09 13.05
N THR A 94 -2.62 4.60 14.13
CA THR A 94 -2.47 5.39 15.35
C THR A 94 -1.17 6.20 15.30
N VAL A 95 -1.21 7.42 15.82
CA VAL A 95 0.03 8.20 15.99
C VAL A 95 0.85 7.54 17.09
N ALA A 96 2.12 7.28 16.82
CA ALA A 96 3.06 6.67 17.76
C ALA A 96 4.37 7.46 17.81
N CYS A 97 5.03 7.42 18.97
CA CYS A 97 6.40 7.87 19.16
C CYS A 97 7.29 6.64 19.42
N SER A 98 7.99 6.16 18.40
CA SER A 98 8.76 4.91 18.48
C SER A 98 10.05 4.94 17.68
N ASP A 99 10.91 3.94 17.90
CA ASP A 99 12.24 3.79 17.30
C ASP A 99 12.19 3.12 15.92
N VAL A 100 11.58 3.80 14.94
CA VAL A 100 11.38 3.23 13.60
C VAL A 100 12.67 2.93 12.80
N THR A 101 13.82 3.45 13.25
CA THR A 101 15.13 3.20 12.64
C THR A 101 15.90 2.07 13.31
N GLY A 102 15.36 1.48 14.39
CA GLY A 102 16.05 0.51 15.23
C GLY A 102 17.09 1.12 16.19
N ASP A 103 17.18 2.45 16.26
CA ASP A 103 17.97 3.16 17.25
C ASP A 103 17.08 3.61 18.42
N PRO A 104 17.18 2.98 19.61
CA PRO A 104 16.31 3.31 20.74
C PRO A 104 16.58 4.70 21.33
N THR A 105 17.65 5.39 20.89
CA THR A 105 17.94 6.77 21.30
C THR A 105 17.27 7.82 20.42
N SER A 106 16.74 7.40 19.27
CA SER A 106 16.11 8.28 18.29
C SER A 106 14.65 7.85 18.11
N LEU A 107 13.73 8.57 18.77
CA LEU A 107 12.30 8.35 18.62
C LEU A 107 11.72 9.26 17.53
N PHE A 108 10.80 8.71 16.76
CA PHE A 108 10.19 9.38 15.61
C PHE A 108 8.67 9.29 15.70
N CYS A 109 8.01 10.41 15.41
CA CYS A 109 6.58 10.42 15.18
C CYS A 109 6.26 9.65 13.91
N ASN A 110 5.43 8.63 14.03
CA ASN A 110 5.02 7.78 12.92
C ASN A 110 3.55 7.38 13.06
N LEU A 111 3.01 6.81 11.98
CA LEU A 111 1.67 6.23 11.99
C LEU A 111 1.81 4.72 12.04
N ASP A 112 1.50 4.14 13.20
CA ASP A 112 1.58 2.72 13.49
C ASP A 112 0.37 1.99 12.91
N CYS A 113 0.65 0.98 12.09
CA CYS A 113 -0.31 0.08 11.46
C CYS A 113 -0.08 -1.39 11.82
N SER A 114 0.71 -1.66 12.87
CA SER A 114 1.12 -3.00 13.29
C SER A 114 0.00 -3.88 13.84
N MET A 115 -1.14 -3.29 14.21
CA MET A 115 -2.32 -4.01 14.66
C MET A 115 -3.36 -4.17 13.53
N GLY A 116 -2.95 -3.96 12.27
CA GLY A 116 -3.79 -4.10 11.10
C GLY A 116 -4.61 -2.86 10.77
N GLU A 117 -4.26 -1.71 11.31
CA GLU A 117 -4.86 -0.44 10.93
C GLU A 117 -4.58 -0.09 9.47
N THR A 118 -5.50 0.67 8.89
CA THR A 118 -5.39 1.23 7.55
C THR A 118 -4.68 2.58 7.60
N CYS A 119 -3.63 2.71 6.81
CA CYS A 119 -2.92 3.96 6.63
C CYS A 119 -3.79 5.04 5.96
N PRO A 120 -3.49 6.34 6.15
CA PRO A 120 -4.14 7.41 5.41
C PRO A 120 -4.10 7.20 3.89
N THR A 121 -5.07 7.80 3.19
CA THR A 121 -5.19 7.66 1.74
C THR A 121 -3.88 7.98 1.02
N GLY A 122 -3.38 7.00 0.25
CA GLY A 122 -2.16 7.14 -0.54
C GLY A 122 -0.88 6.68 0.16
N MET A 123 -0.97 6.32 1.45
CA MET A 123 0.11 5.64 2.17
C MET A 123 -0.09 4.11 2.18
N THR A 124 1.01 3.39 2.27
CA THR A 124 1.07 1.93 2.43
C THR A 124 1.63 1.59 3.81
N CYS A 125 1.08 0.54 4.44
CA CYS A 125 1.59 -0.01 5.70
C CYS A 125 2.86 -0.84 5.45
N PHE A 126 4.02 -0.21 5.51
CA PHE A 126 5.28 -0.87 5.22
C PHE A 126 5.65 -1.88 6.30
N SER A 127 5.90 -3.12 5.88
CA SER A 127 6.30 -4.24 6.74
C SER A 127 5.33 -4.52 7.90
N GLY A 128 4.07 -4.11 7.78
CA GLY A 128 3.10 -4.24 8.87
C GLY A 128 3.48 -3.42 10.09
N PHE A 129 4.10 -2.25 9.92
CA PHE A 129 4.61 -1.45 11.03
C PHE A 129 4.33 0.05 10.86
N VAL A 130 4.79 0.67 9.77
CA VAL A 130 4.73 2.13 9.61
C VAL A 130 4.09 2.55 8.28
N CYS A 131 3.21 3.54 8.30
CA CYS A 131 2.65 4.11 7.09
C CYS A 131 3.65 5.01 6.35
N LEU A 132 3.90 4.70 5.07
CA LEU A 132 4.80 5.45 4.20
C LEU A 132 4.11 5.84 2.90
N TRP A 133 4.53 6.96 2.31
CA TRP A 133 4.17 7.27 0.93
C TRP A 133 5.02 6.42 -0.01
N PRO A 134 4.41 5.58 -0.87
CA PRO A 134 5.17 4.81 -1.85
C PRO A 134 5.79 5.76 -2.87
N THR A 135 7.06 5.52 -3.19
CA THR A 135 7.74 6.21 -4.30
C THR A 135 7.42 5.53 -5.63
N ALA A 136 7.99 6.01 -6.74
CA ALA A 136 7.91 5.30 -8.02
C ALA A 136 8.45 3.86 -7.94
N ALA A 137 9.53 3.62 -7.19
CA ALA A 137 10.05 2.27 -6.95
C ALA A 137 9.18 1.49 -5.95
N GLY A 138 8.52 2.20 -5.02
CA GLY A 138 7.60 1.67 -4.03
C GLY A 138 6.25 1.19 -4.54
N ILE A 139 5.76 1.78 -5.61
CA ILE A 139 4.55 1.30 -6.29
C ILE A 139 4.85 -0.02 -7.01
N GLY A 140 6.11 -0.23 -7.39
CA GLY A 140 6.53 -1.34 -8.23
C GLY A 140 5.91 -1.28 -9.63
N THR A 141 6.20 -2.29 -10.44
CA THR A 141 5.47 -2.51 -11.68
C THR A 141 4.67 -3.79 -11.51
N PRO A 142 3.32 -3.73 -11.47
CA PRO A 142 2.50 -4.94 -11.49
C PRO A 142 2.88 -5.83 -12.65
N TYR A 143 3.05 -7.13 -12.39
CA TYR A 143 3.55 -8.10 -13.36
C TYR A 143 4.95 -7.76 -13.94
N GLY A 144 5.71 -6.93 -13.24
CA GLY A 144 7.06 -6.52 -13.60
C GLY A 144 8.08 -7.66 -13.47
N ASP A 145 9.22 -7.45 -14.11
CA ASP A 145 10.35 -8.38 -14.10
C ASP A 145 11.16 -8.22 -12.81
N CYS A 146 10.87 -9.04 -11.80
CA CYS A 146 11.68 -9.09 -10.58
C CYS A 146 12.86 -10.06 -10.67
N PHE A 147 13.04 -10.74 -11.80
CA PHE A 147 14.12 -11.69 -12.00
C PHE A 147 15.35 -11.02 -12.65
N ASN A 148 15.18 -10.41 -13.82
CA ASN A 148 16.27 -9.74 -14.52
C ASN A 148 16.50 -8.31 -14.04
N ASN A 149 15.52 -7.72 -13.35
CA ASN A 149 15.65 -6.40 -12.77
C ASN A 149 15.53 -6.50 -11.23
N PRO A 150 16.65 -6.68 -10.50
CA PRO A 150 16.61 -6.71 -9.04
C PRO A 150 16.22 -5.36 -8.43
N THR A 151 16.25 -4.28 -9.22
CA THR A 151 15.66 -2.97 -8.84
C THR A 151 14.19 -2.84 -9.26
N GLY A 152 13.67 -3.80 -10.03
CA GLY A 152 12.26 -4.06 -10.28
C GLY A 152 11.61 -4.62 -9.03
N ILE A 153 11.58 -3.81 -7.99
CA ILE A 153 10.93 -4.13 -6.73
C ILE A 153 9.45 -4.27 -7.05
N CYS A 154 8.79 -5.30 -6.51
CA CYS A 154 7.37 -5.54 -6.71
C CYS A 154 6.47 -4.54 -5.98
N GLY A 155 7.04 -3.40 -5.60
CA GLY A 155 6.47 -2.42 -4.71
C GLY A 155 6.62 -2.84 -3.24
N LEU A 156 6.11 -1.99 -2.35
CA LEU A 156 6.11 -2.22 -0.91
C LEU A 156 5.25 -3.43 -0.50
N ASP A 157 4.19 -3.71 -1.27
CA ASP A 157 3.20 -4.75 -0.97
C ASP A 157 3.26 -5.95 -1.93
N GLY A 158 4.19 -5.95 -2.88
CA GLY A 158 4.27 -7.01 -3.88
C GLY A 158 5.32 -8.06 -3.55
N LEU A 159 5.04 -9.28 -4.00
CA LEU A 159 5.92 -10.43 -3.89
C LEU A 159 6.53 -10.73 -5.26
N CYS A 160 7.82 -11.05 -5.28
CA CYS A 160 8.45 -11.64 -6.46
C CYS A 160 8.16 -13.15 -6.49
N LEU A 161 7.17 -13.55 -7.28
CA LEU A 161 6.90 -14.97 -7.53
C LEU A 161 8.00 -15.54 -8.42
N ASN A 162 8.69 -16.58 -7.95
CA ASN A 162 9.78 -17.25 -8.65
C ASN A 162 9.73 -18.77 -8.43
N ASP A 163 10.56 -19.51 -9.15
CA ASP A 163 10.60 -20.98 -9.16
C ASP A 163 11.60 -21.60 -8.16
N GLY A 164 12.08 -20.83 -7.17
CA GLY A 164 12.80 -21.36 -6.01
C GLY A 164 14.12 -20.66 -5.70
N ALA A 165 15.02 -21.36 -4.99
CA ALA A 165 16.24 -20.78 -4.43
C ALA A 165 17.28 -20.32 -5.48
N MET A 166 17.23 -20.91 -6.68
CA MET A 166 18.00 -20.48 -7.85
C MET A 166 16.97 -20.15 -8.94
N PRO A 167 16.34 -18.98 -8.85
CA PRO A 167 15.23 -18.66 -9.74
C PRO A 167 15.72 -18.64 -11.19
N THR A 168 14.92 -19.18 -12.09
CA THR A 168 15.09 -19.07 -13.55
C THR A 168 14.02 -18.18 -14.17
N ILE A 169 13.00 -17.84 -13.39
CA ILE A 169 11.94 -16.91 -13.75
C ILE A 169 11.59 -16.00 -12.58
N GLY A 170 10.89 -14.90 -12.87
CA GLY A 170 10.28 -14.07 -11.84
C GLY A 170 9.20 -13.13 -12.37
N VAL A 171 8.19 -12.89 -11.56
CA VAL A 171 7.15 -11.89 -11.84
C VAL A 171 6.64 -11.25 -10.55
N CYS A 172 6.44 -9.94 -10.59
CA CYS A 172 5.81 -9.24 -9.49
C CYS A 172 4.31 -9.52 -9.41
N ALA A 173 3.87 -9.94 -8.24
CA ALA A 173 2.47 -10.15 -7.91
C ALA A 173 2.06 -9.27 -6.72
N THR A 174 0.81 -8.86 -6.69
CA THR A 174 0.21 -8.08 -5.60
C THR A 174 -0.90 -8.89 -4.96
N ALA A 175 -1.13 -8.73 -3.66
CA ALA A 175 -2.25 -9.39 -3.00
C ALA A 175 -3.61 -8.92 -3.56
N CYS A 176 -4.62 -9.80 -3.53
CA CYS A 176 -5.99 -9.53 -3.99
C CYS A 176 -7.06 -10.09 -3.03
N PRO A 177 -7.20 -9.51 -1.82
CA PRO A 177 -8.11 -10.02 -0.79
C PRO A 177 -9.61 -10.00 -1.19
N GLY A 178 -10.00 -9.08 -2.08
CA GLY A 178 -11.33 -8.96 -2.68
C GLY A 178 -11.50 -9.71 -3.99
N GLY A 179 -10.49 -10.50 -4.41
CA GLY A 179 -10.49 -11.26 -5.65
C GLY A 179 -9.96 -10.48 -6.85
N VAL A 180 -10.26 -10.95 -8.06
CA VAL A 180 -9.70 -10.41 -9.32
C VAL A 180 -9.97 -8.92 -9.57
N GLY A 181 -10.99 -8.34 -8.91
CA GLY A 181 -11.29 -6.91 -9.01
C GLY A 181 -10.22 -6.00 -8.39
N ASP A 182 -9.40 -6.55 -7.48
CA ASP A 182 -8.28 -5.83 -6.86
C ASP A 182 -7.02 -5.86 -7.72
N CYS A 183 -7.02 -6.68 -8.78
CA CYS A 183 -5.83 -6.88 -9.58
C CYS A 183 -5.64 -5.78 -10.63
N PRO A 184 -4.39 -5.30 -10.81
CA PRO A 184 -4.06 -4.38 -11.88
C PRO A 184 -4.38 -4.99 -13.26
N ALA A 185 -4.74 -4.13 -14.21
CA ALA A 185 -4.97 -4.56 -15.58
C ALA A 185 -3.70 -5.21 -16.17
N ALA A 186 -3.89 -6.28 -16.95
CA ALA A 186 -2.79 -6.93 -17.64
C ALA A 186 -2.03 -5.95 -18.56
N PRO A 187 -0.69 -6.08 -18.69
CA PRO A 187 0.07 -5.31 -19.65
C PRO A 187 -0.41 -5.56 -21.09
N PRO A 188 -0.33 -4.56 -21.98
CA PRO A 188 -0.75 -4.72 -23.36
C PRO A 188 0.10 -5.77 -24.11
N GLY A 189 -0.49 -6.40 -25.12
CA GLY A 189 0.20 -7.32 -26.03
C GLY A 189 0.11 -8.80 -25.67
N GLY A 190 -0.58 -9.16 -24.58
CA GLY A 190 -0.96 -10.54 -24.24
C GLY A 190 -2.47 -10.78 -24.35
N ALA A 191 -2.88 -12.05 -24.20
CA ALA A 191 -4.26 -12.50 -24.07
C ALA A 191 -4.54 -13.25 -22.76
N SER A 192 -3.52 -13.39 -21.90
CA SER A 192 -3.63 -14.05 -20.59
C SER A 192 -4.50 -13.21 -19.65
N PRO A 193 -5.61 -13.75 -19.13
CA PRO A 193 -6.46 -13.02 -18.20
C PRO A 193 -5.73 -12.79 -16.86
N THR A 194 -5.97 -11.63 -16.28
CA THR A 194 -5.67 -11.39 -14.88
C THR A 194 -6.50 -12.33 -14.00
N THR A 195 -5.84 -13.03 -13.10
CA THR A 195 -6.44 -13.99 -12.16
C THR A 195 -5.94 -13.69 -10.74
N CYS A 196 -6.77 -14.04 -9.75
CA CYS A 196 -6.44 -13.94 -8.34
C CYS A 196 -6.54 -15.34 -7.72
N ALA A 197 -5.41 -15.90 -7.30
CA ALA A 197 -5.35 -17.20 -6.62
C ALA A 197 -4.15 -17.24 -5.68
N ASP A 198 -4.22 -18.11 -4.67
CA ASP A 198 -3.10 -18.38 -3.75
C ASP A 198 -2.07 -19.28 -4.46
N LEU A 199 -1.05 -18.66 -5.04
CA LEU A 199 0.03 -19.34 -5.76
C LEU A 199 1.16 -19.79 -4.82
N THR A 200 1.33 -19.11 -3.70
CA THR A 200 2.38 -19.37 -2.72
C THR A 200 1.98 -20.42 -1.68
N ALA A 201 0.70 -20.78 -1.63
CA ALA A 201 0.07 -21.65 -0.66
C ALA A 201 0.21 -21.15 0.79
N ASP A 202 0.25 -19.83 0.97
CA ASP A 202 0.33 -19.18 2.29
C ASP A 202 -1.04 -18.70 2.81
N GLY A 203 -2.09 -18.86 2.00
CA GLY A 203 -3.46 -18.43 2.31
C GLY A 203 -3.79 -17.02 1.84
N ALA A 204 -2.84 -16.26 1.29
CA ALA A 204 -3.06 -14.99 0.63
C ALA A 204 -3.17 -15.21 -0.89
N ALA A 205 -4.21 -14.67 -1.51
CA ALA A 205 -4.34 -14.74 -2.96
C ALA A 205 -3.51 -13.63 -3.63
N GLU A 206 -2.80 -13.96 -4.69
CA GLU A 206 -2.01 -13.01 -5.48
C GLU A 206 -2.55 -12.85 -6.91
N CYS A 207 -2.36 -11.64 -7.44
CA CYS A 207 -2.63 -11.30 -8.82
C CYS A 207 -1.56 -11.85 -9.74
N TYR A 208 -1.96 -12.64 -10.73
CA TYR A 208 -1.08 -13.13 -11.79
C TYR A 208 -1.79 -13.15 -13.14
N LEU A 209 -1.02 -13.32 -14.22
CA LEU A 209 -1.55 -13.49 -15.56
C LEU A 209 -1.62 -14.98 -15.87
N ASP A 210 -2.83 -15.52 -15.96
CA ASP A 210 -3.07 -16.96 -16.16
C ASP A 210 -2.90 -17.32 -17.64
N CYS A 211 -1.95 -18.20 -17.92
CA CYS A 211 -1.74 -18.75 -19.27
C CYS A 211 -2.17 -20.22 -19.38
N SER A 212 -2.79 -20.78 -18.33
CA SER A 212 -3.40 -22.09 -18.35
C SER A 212 -4.54 -22.10 -19.39
N GLY A 213 -4.44 -23.00 -20.37
CA GLY A 213 -5.31 -22.98 -21.56
C GLY A 213 -4.69 -22.36 -22.80
N GLY A 214 -3.41 -21.98 -22.75
CA GLY A 214 -2.63 -21.55 -23.92
C GLY A 214 -2.86 -20.10 -24.31
N ALA A 215 -3.33 -19.27 -23.37
CA ALA A 215 -3.40 -17.83 -23.59
C ALA A 215 -1.99 -17.25 -23.79
N ALA A 216 -1.87 -16.30 -24.72
CA ALA A 216 -0.58 -15.67 -25.00
C ALA A 216 -0.17 -14.74 -23.85
N CYS A 217 1.07 -14.88 -23.38
CA CYS A 217 1.63 -13.93 -22.43
C CYS A 217 1.96 -12.59 -23.11
N PRO A 218 2.01 -11.48 -22.37
CA PRO A 218 2.55 -10.22 -22.87
C PRO A 218 3.96 -10.39 -23.45
N PRO A 219 4.40 -9.52 -24.39
CA PRO A 219 5.71 -9.62 -25.00
C PRO A 219 6.83 -9.62 -23.97
N GLY A 220 7.77 -10.56 -24.11
CA GLY A 220 8.90 -10.73 -23.18
C GLY A 220 8.64 -11.72 -22.04
N MET A 221 7.38 -12.10 -21.80
CA MET A 221 7.03 -13.13 -20.82
C MET A 221 6.88 -14.51 -21.45
N THR A 222 7.23 -15.54 -20.68
CA THR A 222 7.01 -16.95 -21.01
C THR A 222 5.91 -17.52 -20.11
N CYS A 223 5.08 -18.40 -20.65
CA CYS A 223 4.11 -19.16 -19.87
C CYS A 223 4.83 -20.25 -19.06
N PHE A 224 5.09 -19.98 -17.79
CA PHE A 224 5.78 -20.89 -16.90
C PHE A 224 4.83 -21.96 -16.36
N SER A 225 5.27 -23.22 -16.43
CA SER A 225 4.52 -24.40 -15.97
C SER A 225 3.07 -24.50 -16.46
N ASN A 226 2.74 -23.87 -17.59
CA ASN A 226 1.38 -23.78 -18.11
C ASN A 226 0.38 -23.17 -17.10
N THR A 227 0.84 -22.22 -16.28
CA THR A 227 0.03 -21.60 -15.23
C THR A 227 0.15 -20.08 -15.26
N LEU A 228 1.35 -19.52 -15.17
CA LEU A 228 1.53 -18.07 -15.03
C LEU A 228 2.49 -17.50 -16.07
N CYS A 229 2.23 -16.28 -16.54
CA CYS A 229 3.20 -15.52 -17.34
C CYS A 229 4.28 -14.92 -16.44
N ALA A 230 5.53 -15.25 -16.70
CA ALA A 230 6.69 -14.71 -15.99
C ALA A 230 7.81 -14.32 -16.93
N TRP A 231 8.71 -13.48 -16.43
CA TRP A 231 9.96 -13.13 -17.10
C TRP A 231 10.98 -14.25 -16.90
N SER A 232 11.85 -14.47 -17.88
CA SER A 232 12.88 -15.51 -17.93
C SER A 232 14.17 -14.96 -18.51
#